data_AF-A0A2P5IEN4-F1
#
_entry.id   AF-A0A2P5IEN4-F1
#
_cell.length_a   1.000
_cell.length_b   1.000
_cell.length_c   1.000
_cell.angle_alpha   90.00
_cell.angle_beta   90.00
_cell.angle_gamma   90.00
#
_symmetry.space_group_name_H-M   'P 1'
#
loop_
_entity.id
_entity.type
_entity.pdbx_description
1 polymer ?
#
loop_
_entity_poly.entity_id
_entity_poly.type
_entity_poly.pdbx_seq_one_letter_code
_entity_poly.pdbx_strand_id
1 'polypeptide(L)'
;MSSQQPPPGPSGTVPEEELINSMGNSTPLDISDISAGPATTNGVNTEENIVHKLVAAAHATIAKVDKTNQTAHQVGAAALSADGHTIFTGINVTHFNGGPCAELVTLGAAAAGGCGVPGALTHMVAVRNDGVTVLSPCGRCRQVLMDLHPGIRVIVDTNPRRGVGGQGAAACW
;
A
#
# COMPACT_ATOMS: atom_id res chain seq x y z
N MET A 1 -15.67 10.32 52.03
CA MET A 1 -14.61 9.98 51.05
C MET A 1 -14.96 10.67 49.74
N SER A 2 -14.40 11.85 49.50
CA SER A 2 -14.77 12.69 48.36
C SER A 2 -14.03 12.19 47.12
N SER A 3 -14.77 11.71 46.11
CA SER A 3 -14.25 11.29 44.82
C SER A 3 -13.83 12.52 44.02
N GLN A 4 -12.52 12.77 43.90
CA GLN A 4 -12.02 13.79 42.99
C GLN A 4 -12.12 13.24 41.56
N GLN A 5 -12.90 13.90 40.70
CA GLN A 5 -12.85 13.69 39.25
C GLN A 5 -11.51 14.19 38.70
N PRO A 6 -10.92 13.51 37.70
CA PRO A 6 -9.74 14.02 37.01
C PRO A 6 -10.06 15.33 36.27
N PRO A 7 -9.06 16.23 36.10
CA PRO A 7 -9.27 17.51 35.44
C PRO A 7 -9.71 17.31 33.97
N PRO A 8 -10.57 18.20 33.44
CA PRO A 8 -10.93 18.15 32.03
C PRO A 8 -9.68 18.30 31.16
N GLY A 9 -9.58 17.43 30.14
CA GLY A 9 -8.51 17.51 29.14
C GLY A 9 -8.53 18.86 28.41
N PRO A 10 -7.43 19.24 27.75
CA PRO A 10 -7.33 20.53 27.08
C PRO A 10 -8.47 20.69 26.05
N SER A 11 -9.32 21.69 26.29
CA SER A 11 -10.36 22.17 25.39
C SER A 11 -9.71 22.97 24.26
N GLY A 12 -8.97 22.28 23.40
CA GLY A 12 -8.50 22.81 22.13
C GLY A 12 -9.07 21.94 21.04
N THR A 13 -10.23 22.30 20.50
CA THR A 13 -10.58 21.83 19.15
C THR A 13 -9.52 22.42 18.23
N VAL A 14 -8.65 21.57 17.68
CA VAL A 14 -7.81 21.96 16.54
C VAL A 14 -8.77 22.60 15.51
N PRO A 15 -8.51 23.83 15.04
CA PRO A 15 -9.37 24.47 14.06
C PRO A 15 -9.61 23.51 12.88
N GLU A 16 -10.84 23.40 12.39
CA GLU A 16 -11.17 22.45 11.31
C GLU A 16 -10.24 22.62 10.09
N GLU A 17 -9.76 23.84 9.82
CA GLU A 17 -8.77 24.13 8.79
C GLU A 17 -7.40 23.47 9.03
N GLU A 18 -6.94 23.33 10.27
CA GLU A 18 -5.68 22.67 10.60
C GLU A 18 -5.79 21.15 10.46
N LEU A 19 -6.96 20.59 10.78
CA LEU A 19 -7.30 19.19 10.47
C LEU A 19 -7.32 18.95 8.95
N ILE A 20 -7.97 19.84 8.19
CA ILE A 20 -8.04 19.77 6.72
C ILE A 20 -6.66 19.88 6.07
N ASN A 21 -5.80 20.77 6.57
CA ASN A 21 -4.44 20.95 6.05
C ASN A 21 -3.47 19.83 6.49
N SER A 22 -3.79 19.10 7.57
CA SER A 22 -3.04 17.90 7.98
C SER A 22 -3.48 16.63 7.25
N MET A 23 -4.70 16.62 6.68
CA MET A 23 -5.18 15.58 5.78
C MET A 23 -4.44 15.72 4.45
N GLY A 24 -3.20 15.22 4.41
CA GLY A 24 -2.40 15.19 3.19
C GLY A 24 -3.24 14.63 2.04
N ASN A 25 -3.34 15.40 0.95
CA ASN A 25 -4.09 14.98 -0.21
C ASN A 25 -3.52 13.63 -0.68
N SER A 26 -4.39 12.64 -0.85
CA SER A 26 -4.03 11.30 -1.32
C SER A 26 -3.77 11.31 -2.82
N THR A 27 -3.00 12.30 -3.29
CA THR A 27 -2.64 12.39 -4.69
C THR A 27 -1.86 11.14 -5.08
N PRO A 28 -2.16 10.55 -6.26
CA PRO A 28 -1.33 9.50 -6.82
C PRO A 28 0.13 9.93 -6.87
N LEU A 29 1.05 9.00 -6.60
CA LEU A 29 2.48 9.24 -6.61
C LEU A 29 3.00 9.08 -8.04
N ASP A 30 3.96 9.89 -8.47
CA ASP A 30 4.73 9.60 -9.69
C ASP A 30 5.84 8.59 -9.35
N ILE A 31 5.95 7.54 -10.15
CA ILE A 31 7.02 6.54 -10.04
C ILE A 31 8.41 7.16 -10.13
N SER A 32 8.58 8.32 -10.79
CA SER A 32 9.89 9.01 -10.87
C SER A 32 10.34 9.56 -9.52
N ASP A 33 9.41 9.89 -8.65
CA ASP A 33 9.69 10.58 -7.38
C ASP A 33 10.12 9.62 -6.27
N ILE A 34 9.94 8.31 -6.50
CA ILE A 34 10.40 7.27 -5.59
C ILE A 34 11.84 6.93 -5.97
N SER A 35 12.78 7.24 -5.07
CA SER A 35 14.20 6.96 -5.27
C SER A 35 14.41 5.47 -5.58
N ALA A 36 14.99 5.17 -6.74
CA ALA A 36 15.46 3.82 -7.03
C ALA A 36 16.62 3.47 -6.09
N GLY A 37 16.65 2.24 -5.59
CA GLY A 37 17.84 1.67 -4.95
C GLY A 37 19.08 1.73 -5.87
N PRO A 38 20.29 1.44 -5.35
CA PRO A 38 21.53 1.60 -6.11
C PRO A 38 21.49 0.83 -7.43
N ALA A 39 21.71 1.54 -8.53
CA ALA A 39 21.58 1.04 -9.89
C ALA A 39 22.56 -0.13 -10.17
N THR A 40 22.03 -1.29 -10.53
CA THR A 40 22.79 -2.40 -11.13
C THR A 40 22.60 -2.41 -12.65
N THR A 41 23.69 -2.66 -13.37
CA THR A 41 23.83 -2.46 -14.83
C THR A 41 23.20 -3.58 -15.68
N ASN A 42 22.53 -3.15 -16.76
CA ASN A 42 22.17 -3.83 -18.01
C ASN A 42 21.08 -4.92 -18.00
N GLY A 43 19.92 -4.56 -18.57
CA GLY A 43 18.94 -5.47 -19.20
C GLY A 43 17.89 -6.12 -18.28
N VAL A 44 18.18 -6.28 -16.99
CA VAL A 44 17.27 -6.77 -15.94
C VAL A 44 16.54 -5.62 -15.22
N ASN A 45 16.82 -4.39 -15.68
CA ASN A 45 16.74 -3.18 -14.87
C ASN A 45 15.36 -2.53 -14.78
N THR A 46 14.36 -2.98 -15.55
CA THR A 46 13.03 -2.33 -15.56
C THR A 46 12.05 -3.02 -14.62
N GLU A 47 11.92 -4.34 -14.70
CA GLU A 47 10.99 -5.09 -13.82
C GLU A 47 11.45 -5.03 -12.36
N GLU A 48 12.75 -5.24 -12.10
CA GLU A 48 13.32 -5.15 -10.76
C GLU A 48 13.18 -3.73 -10.17
N ASN A 49 13.27 -2.70 -11.00
CA ASN A 49 13.08 -1.31 -10.59
C ASN A 49 11.59 -1.02 -10.29
N ILE A 50 10.66 -1.52 -11.11
CA ILE A 50 9.22 -1.45 -10.83
C ILE A 50 8.91 -2.14 -9.48
N VAL A 51 9.44 -3.34 -9.26
CA VAL A 51 9.29 -4.08 -8.01
C VAL A 51 9.78 -3.24 -6.83
N HIS A 52 11.02 -2.73 -6.92
CA HIS A 52 11.62 -1.93 -5.86
C HIS A 52 10.78 -0.69 -5.53
N LYS A 53 10.35 0.05 -6.56
CA LYS A 53 9.57 1.28 -6.39
C LYS A 53 8.18 1.02 -5.81
N LEU A 54 7.50 -0.04 -6.25
CA LEU A 54 6.19 -0.41 -5.71
C LEU A 54 6.28 -0.88 -4.26
N VAL A 55 7.30 -1.68 -3.92
CA VAL A 55 7.54 -2.09 -2.53
C VAL A 55 7.84 -0.86 -1.65
N ALA A 56 8.69 0.04 -2.13
CA ALA A 56 9.01 1.29 -1.42
C ALA A 56 7.77 2.18 -1.22
N ALA A 57 6.92 2.33 -2.24
CA ALA A 57 5.67 3.08 -2.15
C ALA A 57 4.69 2.47 -1.15
N ALA A 58 4.45 1.16 -1.23
CA ALA A 58 3.56 0.44 -0.31
C ALA A 58 4.05 0.55 1.14
N HIS A 59 5.37 0.41 1.35
CA HIS A 59 6.00 0.58 2.65
C HIS A 59 5.87 2.02 3.19
N ALA A 60 6.20 3.01 2.37
CA ALA A 60 6.08 4.42 2.76
C ALA A 60 4.63 4.80 3.11
N THR A 61 3.65 4.21 2.44
CA THR A 61 2.23 4.41 2.75
C THR A 61 1.85 3.78 4.10
N ILE A 62 2.17 2.50 4.34
CA ILE A 62 1.80 1.85 5.61
C ILE A 62 2.56 2.44 6.82
N ALA A 63 3.77 2.96 6.61
CA ALA A 63 4.56 3.61 7.66
C ALA A 63 3.93 4.91 8.20
N LYS A 64 2.95 5.49 7.49
CA LYS A 64 2.19 6.68 7.95
C LYS A 64 1.14 6.36 9.01
N VAL A 65 0.75 5.09 9.16
CA VAL A 65 -0.25 4.68 10.14
C VAL A 65 0.28 4.91 11.55
N ASP A 66 -0.55 5.52 12.41
CA ASP A 66 -0.20 5.70 13.82
C ASP A 66 0.07 4.33 14.47
N LYS A 67 1.22 4.24 15.16
CA LYS A 67 1.64 3.06 15.89
C LYS A 67 0.62 2.61 16.93
N THR A 68 -0.23 3.50 17.45
CA THR A 68 -1.29 3.17 18.40
C THR A 68 -2.50 2.49 17.76
N ASN A 69 -2.64 2.54 16.43
CA ASN A 69 -3.78 2.00 15.68
C ASN A 69 -3.36 0.98 14.60
N GLN A 70 -2.42 0.09 14.94
CA GLN A 70 -1.92 -0.93 14.03
C GLN A 70 -2.80 -2.19 13.96
N THR A 71 -3.76 -2.38 14.86
CA THR A 71 -4.60 -3.59 14.86
C THR A 71 -5.55 -3.64 13.67
N ALA A 72 -6.03 -2.48 13.22
CA ALA A 72 -6.91 -2.36 12.06
C ALA A 72 -6.15 -2.22 10.73
N HIS A 73 -4.89 -1.75 10.79
CA HIS A 73 -4.10 -1.34 9.62
C HIS A 73 -2.70 -1.94 9.70
N GLN A 74 -2.46 -3.00 8.93
CA GLN A 74 -1.27 -3.85 9.02
C GLN A 74 -0.57 -4.08 7.67
N VAL A 75 -1.23 -3.73 6.57
CA VAL A 75 -0.77 -4.00 5.22
C VAL A 75 -0.99 -2.76 4.36
N GLY A 76 0.07 -2.31 3.70
CA GLY A 76 0.01 -1.35 2.61
C GLY A 76 0.05 -2.05 1.26
N ALA A 77 -0.49 -1.43 0.23
CA ALA A 77 -0.37 -1.89 -1.14
C ALA A 77 -0.07 -0.72 -2.08
N ALA A 78 0.51 -1.05 -3.22
CA ALA A 78 0.79 -0.11 -4.30
C ALA A 78 0.49 -0.78 -5.65
N ALA A 79 -0.02 0.01 -6.61
CA ALA A 79 -0.29 -0.43 -7.97
C ALA A 79 0.20 0.59 -9.00
N LEU A 80 0.73 0.10 -10.13
CA LEU A 80 1.24 0.91 -11.23
C LEU A 80 0.22 0.99 -12.36
N SER A 81 -0.07 2.20 -12.83
CA SER A 81 -0.87 2.48 -14.03
C SER A 81 -0.21 1.92 -15.30
N ALA A 82 -1.02 1.68 -16.33
CA ALA A 82 -0.55 1.25 -17.64
C ALA A 82 0.25 2.31 -18.40
N ASP A 83 0.13 3.58 -18.01
CA ASP A 83 1.03 4.64 -18.47
C ASP A 83 2.48 4.45 -17.98
N GLY A 84 2.70 3.61 -16.97
CA GLY A 84 4.01 3.35 -16.39
C GLY A 84 4.54 4.47 -15.50
N HIS A 85 3.73 5.49 -15.19
CA HIS A 85 4.10 6.67 -14.42
C HIS A 85 3.35 6.75 -13.09
N THR A 86 2.05 6.49 -13.09
CA THR A 86 1.21 6.76 -11.92
C THR A 86 1.16 5.58 -10.96
N ILE A 87 1.46 5.81 -9.68
CA ILE A 87 1.31 4.83 -8.59
C ILE A 87 0.16 5.20 -7.67
N PHE A 88 -0.74 4.25 -7.48
CA PHE A 88 -1.81 4.32 -6.49
C PHE A 88 -1.42 3.50 -5.26
N THR A 89 -1.77 3.98 -4.07
CA THR A 89 -1.50 3.24 -2.83
C THR A 89 -2.72 3.17 -1.94
N GLY A 90 -2.75 2.19 -1.04
CA GLY A 90 -3.84 1.98 -0.11
C GLY A 90 -3.40 1.17 1.10
N ILE A 91 -4.18 1.25 2.18
CA ILE A 91 -3.96 0.50 3.41
C ILE A 91 -5.21 -0.33 3.69
N ASN A 92 -5.04 -1.54 4.21
CA ASN A 92 -6.17 -2.38 4.56
C ASN A 92 -7.00 -1.76 5.70
N VAL A 93 -8.29 -2.10 5.75
CA VAL A 93 -9.13 -1.80 6.91
C VAL A 93 -9.68 -3.12 7.41
N THR A 94 -9.06 -3.68 8.44
CA THR A 94 -9.49 -4.96 9.02
C THR A 94 -10.80 -4.80 9.76
N HIS A 95 -11.78 -5.62 9.42
CA HIS A 95 -13.05 -5.71 10.12
C HIS A 95 -13.66 -7.12 9.96
N PHE A 96 -14.39 -7.61 10.97
CA PHE A 96 -14.94 -8.96 10.97
C PHE A 96 -15.99 -9.20 9.87
N ASN A 97 -16.68 -8.15 9.41
CA ASN A 97 -17.57 -8.18 8.24
C ASN A 97 -16.83 -8.28 6.89
N GLY A 98 -15.55 -8.65 6.91
CA GLY A 98 -14.73 -8.72 5.70
C GLY A 98 -14.28 -7.35 5.23
N GLY A 99 -13.71 -6.53 6.11
CA GLY A 99 -13.10 -5.26 5.72
C GLY A 99 -12.06 -5.42 4.59
N PRO A 100 -11.86 -4.41 3.74
CA PRO A 100 -11.09 -4.55 2.51
C PRO A 100 -9.60 -4.77 2.79
N CYS A 101 -9.00 -5.64 1.98
CA CYS A 101 -7.53 -5.77 1.92
C CYS A 101 -6.93 -4.50 1.28
N ALA A 102 -5.63 -4.27 1.49
CA ALA A 102 -4.96 -3.08 0.98
C ALA A 102 -5.03 -2.99 -0.55
N GLU A 103 -4.98 -4.13 -1.23
CA GLU A 103 -5.14 -4.25 -2.68
C GLU A 103 -6.49 -3.69 -3.14
N LEU A 104 -7.58 -4.03 -2.44
CA LEU A 104 -8.93 -3.57 -2.79
C LEU A 104 -9.11 -2.07 -2.55
N VAL A 105 -8.50 -1.54 -1.49
CA VAL A 105 -8.46 -0.09 -1.24
C VAL A 105 -7.67 0.62 -2.35
N THR A 106 -6.55 0.03 -2.78
CA THR A 106 -5.72 0.54 -3.87
C THR A 106 -6.46 0.54 -5.21
N LEU A 107 -7.25 -0.50 -5.51
CA LEU A 107 -8.13 -0.54 -6.68
C LEU A 107 -9.17 0.59 -6.65
N GLY A 108 -9.77 0.85 -5.49
CA GLY A 108 -10.69 1.97 -5.31
C GLY A 108 -10.02 3.33 -5.57
N ALA A 109 -8.80 3.51 -5.06
CA ALA A 109 -8.00 4.72 -5.30
C ALA A 109 -7.63 4.88 -6.79
N ALA A 110 -7.23 3.79 -7.46
CA ALA A 110 -6.97 3.79 -8.89
C ALA A 110 -8.21 4.16 -9.71
N ALA A 111 -9.37 3.59 -9.37
CA ALA A 111 -10.63 3.92 -10.01
C ALA A 111 -11.00 5.41 -9.83
N ALA A 112 -10.83 5.95 -8.62
CA ALA A 112 -11.04 7.38 -8.35
C ALA A 112 -10.06 8.27 -9.14
N GLY A 113 -8.85 7.78 -9.41
CA GLY A 113 -7.85 8.42 -10.27
C GLY A 113 -8.04 8.17 -11.77
N GLY A 114 -9.16 7.60 -12.22
CA GLY A 114 -9.45 7.34 -13.64
C GLY A 114 -8.85 6.06 -14.21
N CYS A 115 -8.15 5.27 -13.39
CA CYS A 115 -7.52 3.99 -13.77
C CYS A 115 -8.35 2.77 -13.35
N GLY A 116 -9.68 2.87 -13.45
CA GLY A 116 -10.62 1.82 -13.00
C GLY A 116 -11.03 0.80 -14.05
N VAL A 117 -10.58 0.94 -15.30
CA VAL A 117 -10.96 0.06 -16.41
C VAL A 117 -9.99 -1.13 -16.55
N PRO A 118 -10.43 -2.26 -17.12
CA PRO A 118 -9.54 -3.38 -17.42
C PRO A 118 -8.29 -2.95 -18.19
N GLY A 119 -7.13 -3.45 -17.78
CA GLY A 119 -5.85 -3.10 -18.40
C GLY A 119 -5.26 -1.74 -18.00
N ALA A 120 -5.96 -0.93 -17.18
CA ALA A 120 -5.41 0.35 -16.69
C ALA A 120 -4.32 0.20 -15.62
N LEU A 121 -4.14 -0.99 -15.05
CA LEU A 121 -3.13 -1.30 -14.05
C LEU A 121 -2.28 -2.47 -14.53
N THR A 122 -0.96 -2.37 -14.37
CA THR A 122 0.01 -3.37 -14.86
C THR A 122 0.61 -4.22 -13.74
N HIS A 123 0.84 -3.60 -12.59
CA HIS A 123 1.51 -4.24 -11.45
C HIS A 123 0.83 -3.91 -10.14
N MET A 124 0.94 -4.81 -9.17
CA MET A 124 0.56 -4.56 -7.80
C MET A 124 1.49 -5.26 -6.80
N VAL A 125 1.58 -4.75 -5.58
CA VAL A 125 2.24 -5.42 -4.45
C VAL A 125 1.48 -5.13 -3.15
N ALA A 126 1.55 -6.06 -2.20
CA ALA A 126 1.13 -5.86 -0.82
C ALA A 126 2.32 -6.07 0.12
N VAL A 127 2.51 -5.17 1.09
CA VAL A 127 3.64 -5.15 2.03
C VAL A 127 3.11 -5.04 3.45
N ARG A 128 3.62 -5.88 4.35
CA ARG A 128 3.29 -5.83 5.77
C ARG A 128 3.94 -4.60 6.44
N ASN A 129 3.31 -4.10 7.52
CA ASN A 129 3.86 -3.10 8.41
C ASN A 129 5.04 -3.60 9.29
N ASP A 130 5.88 -4.48 8.74
CA ASP A 130 7.22 -4.82 9.25
C ASP A 130 8.32 -4.30 8.31
N GLY A 131 7.91 -3.64 7.21
CA GLY A 131 8.74 -2.86 6.31
C GLY A 131 9.47 -3.63 5.22
N VAL A 132 9.45 -4.96 5.25
CA VAL A 132 10.20 -5.78 4.30
C VAL A 132 9.41 -6.96 3.74
N THR A 133 8.33 -7.37 4.40
CA THR A 133 7.64 -8.60 4.03
C THR A 133 6.60 -8.32 2.94
N VAL A 134 6.90 -8.78 1.72
CA VAL A 134 5.92 -8.87 0.63
C VAL A 134 4.93 -10.00 0.92
N LEU A 135 3.64 -9.71 0.79
CA LEU A 135 2.57 -10.66 1.03
C LEU A 135 1.96 -11.14 -0.28
N SER A 136 1.76 -12.46 -0.38
CA SER A 136 0.90 -13.01 -1.43
C SER A 136 -0.54 -12.51 -1.25
N PRO A 137 -1.27 -12.25 -2.34
CA PRO A 137 -2.65 -11.77 -2.26
C PRO A 137 -3.56 -12.90 -1.80
N CYS A 138 -4.54 -12.54 -0.97
CA CYS A 138 -5.53 -13.47 -0.48
C CYS A 138 -6.48 -13.92 -1.62
N GLY A 139 -7.23 -15.00 -1.39
CA GLY A 139 -8.17 -15.53 -2.39
C GLY A 139 -9.18 -14.50 -2.90
N ARG A 140 -9.69 -13.63 -2.01
CA ARG A 140 -10.62 -12.56 -2.38
C ARG A 140 -9.97 -11.52 -3.29
N CYS A 141 -8.75 -11.08 -2.98
CA CYS A 141 -8.01 -10.15 -3.84
C CYS A 141 -7.72 -10.77 -5.21
N ARG A 142 -7.27 -12.03 -5.25
CA ARG A 142 -7.01 -12.75 -6.50
C ARG A 142 -8.25 -12.79 -7.40
N GLN A 143 -9.41 -13.14 -6.84
CA GLN A 143 -10.65 -13.19 -7.60
C GLN A 143 -11.02 -11.81 -8.18
N VAL A 144 -11.02 -10.77 -7.34
CA VAL A 144 -11.35 -9.40 -7.80
C VAL A 144 -10.37 -8.89 -8.84
N LEU A 145 -9.07 -9.15 -8.67
CA LEU A 145 -8.05 -8.75 -9.63
C LEU A 145 -8.22 -9.46 -10.98
N MET A 146 -8.53 -10.76 -10.98
CA MET A 146 -8.81 -11.51 -12.22
C MET A 146 -10.07 -11.00 -12.93
N ASP A 147 -11.11 -10.62 -12.18
CA ASP A 147 -12.38 -10.16 -12.74
C ASP A 147 -12.29 -8.73 -13.30
N LEU A 148 -11.57 -7.82 -12.61
CA LEU A 148 -11.53 -6.40 -12.96
C LEU A 148 -10.32 -5.98 -13.80
N HIS A 149 -9.16 -6.58 -13.54
CA HIS A 149 -7.90 -6.26 -14.23
C HIS A 149 -7.22 -7.56 -14.72
N PRO A 150 -7.83 -8.28 -15.67
CA PRO A 150 -7.24 -9.48 -16.23
C PRO A 150 -5.86 -9.16 -16.82
N GLY A 151 -4.84 -9.93 -16.42
CA GLY A 151 -3.46 -9.73 -16.84
C GLY A 151 -2.64 -8.78 -15.95
N ILE A 152 -3.21 -8.23 -14.88
CA ILE A 152 -2.41 -7.53 -13.86
C ILE A 152 -1.42 -8.52 -13.23
N ARG A 153 -0.16 -8.09 -13.15
CA ARG A 153 0.92 -8.85 -12.53
C ARG A 153 1.03 -8.48 -11.08
N VAL A 154 1.15 -9.45 -10.18
CA VAL A 154 1.33 -9.10 -8.76
C VAL A 154 2.55 -9.75 -8.17
N ILE A 155 3.30 -8.89 -7.51
CA ILE A 155 4.59 -9.16 -6.92
C ILE A 155 4.39 -10.03 -5.67
N VAL A 156 4.96 -11.22 -5.68
CA VAL A 156 4.94 -12.19 -4.58
C VAL A 156 6.36 -12.62 -4.22
N ASP A 157 6.56 -12.96 -2.95
CA ASP A 157 7.82 -13.57 -2.50
C ASP A 157 7.94 -15.01 -3.02
N THR A 158 8.99 -15.31 -3.79
CA THR A 158 9.26 -16.66 -4.31
C THR A 158 10.03 -17.55 -3.35
N ASN A 159 10.48 -17.03 -2.20
CA ASN A 159 11.17 -17.82 -1.18
C ASN A 159 10.56 -17.67 0.22
N PRO A 160 9.29 -18.07 0.41
CA PRO A 160 8.58 -17.92 1.67
C PRO A 160 9.14 -18.78 2.81
N ARG A 161 10.13 -19.66 2.54
CA ARG A 161 10.79 -20.50 3.55
C ARG A 161 11.94 -19.81 4.27
N ARG A 162 12.43 -18.67 3.79
CA ARG A 162 13.32 -17.81 4.56
C ARG A 162 12.42 -16.90 5.38
N GLY A 163 12.36 -17.12 6.69
CA GLY A 163 11.55 -16.26 7.58
C GLY A 163 11.90 -14.77 7.46
N VAL A 164 11.10 -13.94 8.15
CA VAL A 164 11.18 -12.47 8.21
C VAL A 164 12.65 -12.00 8.22
N GLY A 165 13.12 -11.41 7.11
CA GLY A 165 14.50 -10.91 6.93
C GLY A 165 15.30 -11.53 5.79
N GLY A 166 14.81 -12.57 5.12
CA GLY A 166 15.41 -13.06 3.88
C GLY A 166 14.97 -12.20 2.69
N GLN A 167 15.91 -11.60 1.94
CA GLN A 167 15.62 -11.01 0.64
C GLN A 167 15.15 -12.13 -0.30
N GLY A 168 13.85 -12.35 -0.37
CA GLY A 168 13.22 -13.25 -1.33
C GLY A 168 13.22 -12.59 -2.70
N ALA A 169 13.52 -13.36 -3.74
CA ALA A 169 13.32 -12.87 -5.11
C ALA A 169 11.81 -12.66 -5.29
N ALA A 170 11.39 -11.44 -5.63
CA ALA A 170 9.99 -11.19 -5.89
C ALA A 170 9.69 -11.52 -7.36
N ALA A 171 8.61 -12.26 -7.62
CA ALA A 171 8.16 -12.57 -8.97
C ALA A 171 6.70 -12.17 -9.15
N CYS A 172 6.31 -11.97 -10.39
CA CYS A 172 4.92 -11.71 -10.76
C CYS A 172 4.17 -13.04 -10.94
N TRP A 173 3.03 -13.19 -10.27
CA TRP A 173 2.00 -14.18 -10.63
C TRP A 173 1.11 -13.61 -11.74
#